data_AF-A0A377CIC7-F1
#
_entry.id   AF-A0A377CIC7-F1
#
_cell.length_a   1.000
_cell.length_b   1.000
_cell.length_c   1.000
_cell.angle_alpha   90.00
_cell.angle_beta   90.00
_cell.angle_gamma   90.00
#
_symmetry.space_group_name_H-M   'P 1'
#
loop_
_entity.id
_entity.type
_entity.pdbx_description
1 polymer ?
#
loop_
_entity_poly.entity_id
_entity_poly.type
_entity_poly.pdbx_seq_one_letter_code
_entity_poly.pdbx_strand_id
1 'polypeptide(L)'
;MKKTTLALSALALSLGLALSPLSATAAETSSATTAQQMPSLAPMLEKVMPSVVSINVEGSTTVNTPRMPRNFQQFFGDDSPFCQEGSPFQSSPFCQGGQGGNGGGQQQKFMALGSGVIIDADKGYVVTNNHVVDNATVIKVQLSDGRKFDAKMVGKDPRSDIALIQIQNPKKPDRN
;
A
#
# COMPACT_ATOMS: atom_id res chain seq x y z
N MET A 1 -46.14 54.23 77.39
CA MET A 1 -45.08 54.00 76.38
C MET A 1 -44.28 52.77 76.78
N LYS A 2 -43.87 51.94 75.80
CA LYS A 2 -43.17 50.62 75.90
C LYS A 2 -44.11 49.40 75.92
N LYS A 3 -44.10 48.63 74.82
CA LYS A 3 -44.43 47.19 74.65
C LYS A 3 -45.03 46.91 73.24
N THR A 4 -44.28 47.12 72.15
CA THR A 4 -44.73 46.65 70.80
C THR A 4 -43.60 46.24 69.85
N THR A 5 -42.33 46.29 70.25
CA THR A 5 -41.20 46.10 69.33
C THR A 5 -40.57 44.71 69.31
N LEU A 6 -41.11 43.72 70.06
CA LEU A 6 -40.46 42.42 70.23
C LEU A 6 -41.13 41.25 69.47
N ALA A 7 -42.29 41.46 68.83
CA ALA A 7 -43.00 40.39 68.12
C ALA A 7 -42.63 40.27 66.62
N LEU A 8 -41.94 41.25 66.04
CA LEU A 8 -41.63 41.26 64.60
C LEU A 8 -40.35 40.49 64.22
N SER A 9 -39.45 40.20 65.16
CA SER A 9 -38.18 39.52 64.87
C SER A 9 -38.30 38.00 64.78
N ALA A 10 -39.33 37.39 65.36
CA ALA A 10 -39.53 35.93 65.31
C ALA A 10 -40.12 35.45 63.97
N LEU A 11 -40.90 36.29 63.28
CA LEU A 11 -41.53 35.93 61.99
C LEU A 11 -40.54 36.06 60.81
N ALA A 12 -39.54 36.92 60.93
CA ALA A 12 -38.50 37.07 59.91
C ALA A 12 -37.49 35.91 59.90
N LEU A 13 -37.32 35.21 61.04
CA LEU A 13 -36.40 34.06 61.14
C LEU A 13 -37.03 32.75 60.66
N SER A 14 -38.37 32.60 60.73
CA SER A 14 -39.06 31.40 60.27
C SER A 14 -39.32 31.37 58.76
N LEU A 15 -39.37 32.53 58.09
CA LEU A 15 -39.59 32.62 56.64
C LEU A 15 -38.31 32.44 55.81
N GLY A 16 -37.13 32.55 56.42
CA GLY A 16 -35.83 32.42 55.74
C GLY A 16 -35.38 30.98 55.49
N LEU A 17 -35.97 29.98 56.16
CA LEU A 17 -35.59 28.57 56.00
C LEU A 17 -36.35 27.82 54.89
N ALA A 18 -37.39 28.41 54.30
CA ALA A 18 -38.26 27.69 53.35
C ALA A 18 -37.82 27.77 51.88
N LEU A 19 -36.78 28.57 51.55
CA LEU A 19 -36.42 28.89 50.16
C LEU A 19 -34.95 28.57 49.80
N SER A 20 -34.32 27.63 50.50
CA SER A 20 -33.03 27.10 50.02
C SER A 20 -33.30 26.07 48.91
N PRO A 21 -32.78 26.25 47.69
CA PRO A 21 -32.88 25.22 46.67
C PRO A 21 -32.07 24.03 47.15
N LEU A 22 -32.73 22.90 47.42
CA LEU A 22 -32.06 21.62 47.52
C LEU A 22 -31.44 21.35 46.16
N SER A 23 -30.13 21.53 46.03
CA SER A 23 -29.39 20.95 44.92
C SER A 23 -29.51 19.44 45.04
N ALA A 24 -30.44 18.85 44.29
CA ALA A 24 -30.46 17.42 44.05
C ALA A 24 -29.22 17.10 43.22
N THR A 25 -28.12 16.74 43.87
CA THR A 25 -27.07 15.97 43.23
C THR A 25 -27.72 14.66 42.82
N ALA A 26 -28.15 14.58 41.56
CA ALA A 26 -28.31 13.30 40.91
C ALA A 26 -26.94 12.63 41.04
N ALA A 27 -26.88 11.57 41.83
CA ALA A 27 -25.76 10.65 41.78
C ALA A 27 -25.77 10.11 40.35
N GLU A 28 -25.00 10.76 39.47
CA GLU A 28 -24.55 10.13 38.25
C GLU A 28 -23.73 8.94 38.74
N THR A 29 -24.39 7.78 38.84
CA THR A 29 -23.72 6.51 38.77
C THR A 29 -22.92 6.59 37.50
N SER A 30 -21.63 6.93 37.65
CA SER A 30 -20.63 6.77 36.64
C SER A 30 -20.71 5.30 36.27
N SER A 31 -21.48 5.02 35.23
CA SER A 31 -21.32 3.81 34.45
C SER A 31 -20.00 4.02 33.73
N ALA A 32 -18.91 3.96 34.49
CA ALA A 32 -17.65 3.45 34.01
C ALA A 32 -17.92 1.95 33.77
N THR A 33 -18.74 1.67 32.76
CA THR A 33 -18.51 0.52 31.92
C THR A 33 -17.09 0.75 31.45
N THR A 34 -16.15 0.07 32.12
CA THR A 34 -14.84 -0.22 31.57
C THR A 34 -15.16 -0.73 30.19
N ALA A 35 -15.04 0.13 29.17
CA ALA A 35 -15.04 -0.30 27.80
C ALA A 35 -13.84 -1.23 27.77
N GLN A 36 -14.09 -2.53 27.90
CA GLN A 36 -13.06 -3.54 27.82
C GLN A 36 -12.54 -3.39 26.41
N GLN A 37 -11.47 -2.61 26.29
CA GLN A 37 -10.79 -2.31 25.06
C GLN A 37 -10.47 -3.66 24.45
N MET A 38 -11.17 -4.00 23.38
CA MET A 38 -11.01 -5.30 22.75
C MET A 38 -9.52 -5.46 22.40
N PRO A 39 -8.90 -6.61 22.67
CA PRO A 39 -7.52 -6.87 22.28
C PRO A 39 -7.36 -6.56 20.78
N SER A 40 -6.36 -5.76 20.44
CA SER A 40 -6.10 -5.33 19.05
C SER A 40 -4.61 -5.39 18.74
N LEU A 41 -4.29 -5.74 17.48
CA LEU A 41 -2.93 -5.71 16.94
C LEU A 41 -2.50 -4.30 16.53
N ALA A 42 -3.43 -3.33 16.49
CA ALA A 42 -3.16 -1.96 16.03
C ALA A 42 -1.93 -1.30 16.72
N PRO A 43 -1.74 -1.40 18.06
CA PRO A 43 -0.58 -0.79 18.70
C PRO A 43 0.76 -1.39 18.27
N MET A 44 0.78 -2.65 17.83
CA MET A 44 1.96 -3.30 17.27
C MET A 44 2.17 -2.88 15.82
N LEU A 45 1.10 -2.87 15.02
CA LEU A 45 1.15 -2.47 13.61
C LEU A 45 1.59 -1.01 13.45
N GLU A 46 1.13 -0.08 14.29
CA GLU A 46 1.58 1.32 14.26
C GLU A 46 3.10 1.48 14.37
N LYS A 47 3.76 0.58 15.12
CA LYS A 47 5.22 0.58 15.28
C LYS A 47 5.95 -0.14 14.16
N VAL A 48 5.32 -1.16 13.54
CA VAL A 48 5.96 -2.02 12.54
C VAL A 48 5.74 -1.52 11.11
N MET A 49 4.57 -0.98 10.79
CA MET A 49 4.18 -0.57 9.43
C MET A 49 5.17 0.41 8.76
N PRO A 50 5.79 1.38 9.47
CA PRO A 50 6.82 2.24 8.87
C PRO A 50 8.05 1.51 8.32
N SER A 51 8.28 0.27 8.76
CA SER A 51 9.40 -0.57 8.29
C SER A 51 9.07 -1.35 7.01
N VAL A 52 7.80 -1.44 6.63
CA VAL A 52 7.35 -2.18 5.44
C VAL A 52 7.19 -1.20 4.28
N VAL A 53 7.70 -1.60 3.11
CA VAL A 53 7.71 -0.76 1.91
C VAL A 53 7.09 -1.49 0.73
N SER A 54 6.54 -0.72 -0.20
CA SER A 54 6.09 -1.20 -1.50
C SER A 54 7.18 -0.97 -2.54
N ILE A 55 7.41 -1.95 -3.41
CA ILE A 55 8.48 -1.93 -4.42
C ILE A 55 7.84 -2.03 -5.79
N ASN A 56 8.07 -1.01 -6.61
CA ASN A 56 7.65 -0.95 -7.99
C ASN A 56 8.88 -1.11 -8.87
N VAL A 57 8.83 -2.06 -9.79
CA VAL A 57 9.93 -2.40 -10.67
C VAL A 57 9.50 -2.20 -12.12
N GLU A 58 10.35 -1.53 -12.87
CA GLU A 58 10.26 -1.47 -14.32
C GLU A 58 11.51 -2.13 -14.88
N GLY A 59 11.30 -3.15 -15.71
CA GLY A 59 12.39 -3.94 -16.28
C GLY A 59 12.15 -4.22 -17.75
N SER A 60 13.11 -4.91 -18.35
CA SER A 60 12.96 -5.40 -19.70
C SER A 60 13.53 -6.80 -19.81
N THR A 61 12.79 -7.68 -20.47
CA THR A 61 13.18 -9.06 -20.68
C THR A 61 13.09 -9.40 -22.15
N THR A 62 14.05 -10.20 -22.64
CA THR A 62 14.05 -10.66 -24.02
C THR A 62 13.01 -11.78 -24.13
N VAL A 63 11.88 -11.46 -24.73
CA VAL A 63 10.87 -12.46 -25.04
C VAL A 63 11.15 -12.98 -26.43
N ASN A 64 11.34 -14.30 -26.54
CA ASN A 64 11.32 -14.95 -27.83
C ASN A 64 9.91 -14.82 -28.37
N THR A 65 9.76 -14.07 -29.47
CA THR A 65 8.50 -13.97 -30.20
C THR A 65 8.02 -15.40 -30.44
N PRO A 66 6.82 -15.79 -29.97
CA PRO A 66 6.34 -17.14 -30.16
C PRO A 66 6.28 -17.41 -31.65
N ARG A 67 7.22 -18.21 -32.18
CA ARG A 67 7.03 -18.78 -33.51
C ARG A 67 5.79 -19.63 -33.41
N MET A 68 4.77 -19.28 -34.22
CA MET A 68 3.50 -20.00 -34.22
C MET A 68 3.77 -21.51 -34.26
N PRO A 69 3.13 -22.30 -33.37
CA PRO A 69 3.30 -23.75 -33.38
C PRO A 69 3.00 -24.32 -34.78
N ARG A 70 3.72 -25.38 -35.20
CA ARG A 70 3.61 -25.95 -36.55
C ARG A 70 2.15 -26.23 -36.98
N ASN A 71 1.30 -26.65 -36.06
CA ASN A 71 -0.11 -26.92 -36.29
C ASN A 71 -0.95 -25.65 -36.60
N PHE A 72 -0.54 -24.47 -36.10
CA PHE A 72 -1.20 -23.20 -36.42
C PHE A 72 -0.61 -22.53 -37.66
N GLN A 73 0.64 -22.84 -38.03
CA GLN A 73 1.25 -22.35 -39.27
C GLN A 73 0.45 -22.79 -40.52
N GLN A 74 -0.17 -23.96 -40.48
CA GLN A 74 -1.01 -24.45 -41.58
C GLN A 74 -2.29 -23.60 -41.80
N PHE A 75 -2.78 -22.93 -40.77
CA PHE A 75 -4.01 -22.11 -40.84
C PHE A 75 -3.72 -20.61 -40.89
N PHE A 76 -2.63 -20.17 -40.28
CA PHE A 76 -2.32 -18.77 -40.01
C PHE A 76 -0.91 -18.36 -40.45
N GLY A 77 -0.17 -19.25 -41.10
CA GLY A 77 1.13 -18.94 -41.69
C GLY A 77 1.03 -18.52 -43.16
N ASP A 78 2.20 -18.26 -43.73
CA ASP A 78 2.36 -17.85 -45.13
C ASP A 78 1.83 -18.91 -46.11
N ASP A 79 1.87 -20.19 -45.72
CA ASP A 79 1.36 -21.34 -46.51
C ASP A 79 -0.14 -21.66 -46.26
N SER A 80 -0.88 -20.78 -45.57
CA SER A 80 -2.28 -21.06 -45.25
C SER A 80 -3.19 -21.03 -46.48
N PRO A 81 -4.28 -21.82 -46.51
CA PRO A 81 -5.28 -21.78 -47.59
C PRO A 81 -5.90 -20.38 -47.80
N PHE A 82 -5.84 -19.53 -46.77
CA PHE A 82 -6.32 -18.16 -46.82
C PHE A 82 -5.35 -17.21 -47.55
N CYS A 83 -4.07 -17.56 -47.67
CA CYS A 83 -3.05 -16.75 -48.33
C CYS A 83 -2.58 -17.33 -49.68
N GLN A 84 -3.18 -18.44 -50.13
CA GLN A 84 -2.91 -19.01 -51.44
C GLN A 84 -3.34 -18.08 -52.58
N GLU A 85 -2.65 -18.20 -53.71
CA GLU A 85 -2.91 -17.41 -54.91
C GLU A 85 -4.34 -17.65 -55.41
N GLY A 86 -5.15 -16.59 -55.49
CA GLY A 86 -6.57 -16.65 -55.85
C GLY A 86 -7.55 -16.64 -54.68
N SER A 87 -7.09 -16.57 -53.43
CA SER A 87 -7.98 -16.40 -52.28
C SER A 87 -8.50 -14.95 -52.16
N PRO A 88 -9.73 -14.74 -51.67
CA PRO A 88 -10.27 -13.39 -51.46
C PRO A 88 -9.54 -12.62 -50.34
N PHE A 89 -8.68 -13.29 -49.57
CA PHE A 89 -7.92 -12.72 -48.45
C PHE A 89 -6.42 -12.55 -48.76
N GLN A 90 -5.98 -12.86 -49.99
CA GLN A 90 -4.57 -12.81 -50.42
C GLN A 90 -3.94 -11.42 -50.23
N SER A 91 -4.70 -10.35 -50.45
CA SER A 91 -4.26 -8.96 -50.28
C SER A 91 -4.47 -8.40 -48.87
N SER A 92 -4.81 -9.25 -47.89
CA SER A 92 -4.97 -8.82 -46.51
C SER A 92 -3.61 -8.50 -45.87
N PRO A 93 -3.55 -7.57 -44.89
CA PRO A 93 -2.33 -7.25 -44.14
C PRO A 93 -1.70 -8.47 -43.44
N PHE A 94 -2.51 -9.51 -43.22
CA PHE A 94 -2.09 -10.76 -42.63
C PHE A 94 -1.27 -11.62 -43.62
N CYS A 95 -1.70 -11.74 -44.88
CA CYS A 95 -1.00 -12.51 -45.92
C CYS A 95 0.17 -11.74 -46.55
N GLN A 96 0.10 -10.40 -46.55
CA GLN A 96 1.17 -9.56 -47.10
C GLN A 96 2.28 -9.24 -46.09
N GLY A 97 2.07 -9.56 -44.81
CA GLY A 97 3.02 -9.35 -43.71
C GLY A 97 4.05 -10.47 -43.52
N GLY A 98 4.04 -11.52 -44.36
CA GLY A 98 4.92 -12.70 -44.31
C GLY A 98 6.38 -12.46 -44.68
N GLN A 99 6.89 -11.22 -44.63
CA GLN A 99 8.32 -10.98 -44.79
C GLN A 99 9.05 -11.38 -43.51
N GLY A 100 9.40 -12.67 -43.45
CA GLY A 100 10.53 -13.22 -42.71
C GLY A 100 10.64 -12.70 -41.29
N GLY A 101 9.93 -13.36 -40.36
CA GLY A 101 10.08 -13.19 -38.93
C GLY A 101 11.55 -13.38 -38.52
N ASN A 102 12.30 -12.29 -38.58
CA ASN A 102 13.65 -12.18 -38.10
C ASN A 102 13.57 -12.51 -36.62
N GLY A 103 14.10 -13.66 -36.25
CA GLY A 103 14.02 -14.25 -34.91
C GLY A 103 14.87 -13.49 -33.89
N GLY A 104 14.82 -12.16 -33.92
CA GLY A 104 15.36 -11.33 -32.87
C GLY A 104 14.36 -11.33 -31.72
N GLY A 105 14.76 -11.88 -30.58
CA GLY A 105 13.99 -11.74 -29.34
C GLY A 105 13.69 -10.26 -29.13
N GLN A 106 12.41 -9.91 -29.04
CA GLN A 106 12.01 -8.55 -28.80
C GLN A 106 12.16 -8.26 -27.31
N GLN A 107 12.83 -7.16 -26.97
CA GLN A 107 12.94 -6.72 -25.59
C GLN A 107 11.59 -6.12 -25.18
N GLN A 108 10.81 -6.88 -24.41
CA GLN A 108 9.54 -6.43 -23.87
C GLN A 108 9.77 -5.78 -22.51
N LYS A 109 9.19 -4.59 -22.33
CA LYS A 109 9.13 -3.93 -21.03
C LYS A 109 8.12 -4.67 -20.15
N PHE A 110 8.46 -4.89 -18.89
CA PHE A 110 7.55 -5.42 -17.90
C PHE A 110 7.53 -4.52 -16.67
N MET A 111 6.44 -4.63 -15.91
CA MET A 111 6.29 -4.00 -14.61
C MET A 111 6.01 -5.08 -13.57
N ALA A 112 6.62 -4.94 -12.40
CA ALA A 112 6.36 -5.80 -11.25
C ALA A 112 6.11 -4.96 -9.99
N LEU A 113 5.31 -5.52 -9.09
CA LEU A 113 5.00 -4.94 -7.79
C LEU A 113 5.31 -5.99 -6.73
N GLY A 114 5.94 -5.56 -5.64
CA GLY A 114 6.20 -6.40 -4.48
C GLY A 114 6.30 -5.58 -3.20
N SER A 115 6.69 -6.24 -2.13
CA SER A 115 6.95 -5.60 -0.84
C SER A 115 8.39 -5.84 -0.40
N GLY A 116 8.84 -5.05 0.56
CA GLY A 116 10.10 -5.25 1.24
C GLY A 116 10.06 -4.75 2.67
N VAL A 117 11.11 -5.07 3.42
CA VAL A 117 11.27 -4.64 4.81
C VAL A 117 12.59 -3.91 4.95
N ILE A 118 12.56 -2.72 5.57
CA ILE A 118 13.75 -1.96 5.92
C ILE A 118 14.45 -2.68 7.08
N ILE A 119 15.70 -3.08 6.86
CA ILE A 119 16.54 -3.77 7.85
C ILE A 119 17.63 -2.87 8.44
N ASP A 120 17.99 -1.78 7.75
CA ASP A 120 18.92 -0.76 8.24
C ASP A 120 18.38 0.63 7.81
N ALA A 121 17.94 1.41 8.80
CA ALA A 121 17.35 2.72 8.55
C ALA A 121 18.40 3.79 8.19
N ASP A 122 19.65 3.63 8.65
CA ASP A 122 20.71 4.61 8.42
C ASP A 122 21.29 4.45 7.02
N LYS A 123 21.49 3.20 6.58
CA LYS A 123 21.96 2.90 5.22
C LYS A 123 20.84 2.82 4.19
N GLY A 124 19.58 2.68 4.63
CA GLY A 124 18.42 2.50 3.78
C GLY A 124 18.36 1.11 3.14
N TYR A 125 18.83 0.07 3.82
CA TYR A 125 18.78 -1.30 3.29
C TYR A 125 17.40 -1.91 3.44
N VAL A 126 16.93 -2.52 2.35
CA VAL A 126 15.63 -3.17 2.25
C VAL A 126 15.83 -4.59 1.72
N VAL A 127 15.29 -5.56 2.45
CA VAL A 127 15.21 -6.95 2.00
C VAL A 127 13.90 -7.17 1.25
N THR A 128 13.95 -7.91 0.14
CA THR A 128 12.79 -8.29 -0.68
C THR A 128 13.04 -9.64 -1.36
N ASN A 129 12.07 -10.12 -2.13
CA ASN A 129 12.24 -11.30 -2.96
C ASN A 129 13.07 -10.99 -4.21
N ASN A 130 13.94 -11.93 -4.60
CA ASN A 130 14.72 -11.80 -5.82
C ASN A 130 13.81 -11.72 -7.06
N HIS A 131 12.77 -12.55 -7.15
CA HIS A 131 11.87 -12.57 -8.30
C HIS A 131 11.12 -11.24 -8.53
N VAL A 132 11.01 -10.37 -7.52
CA VAL A 132 10.38 -9.04 -7.65
C VAL A 132 11.31 -8.09 -8.39
N VAL A 133 12.61 -8.15 -8.09
CA VAL A 133 13.63 -7.21 -8.58
C VAL A 133 14.52 -7.79 -9.68
N ASP A 134 14.23 -9.01 -10.13
CA ASP A 134 15.01 -9.65 -11.20
C ASP A 134 14.78 -8.95 -12.54
N ASN A 135 15.84 -8.78 -13.32
CA ASN A 135 15.85 -8.01 -14.58
C ASN A 135 15.27 -6.58 -14.46
N ALA A 136 15.29 -6.01 -13.26
CA ALA A 136 14.89 -4.64 -13.00
C ALA A 136 15.88 -3.64 -13.62
N THR A 137 15.37 -2.69 -14.40
CA THR A 137 16.13 -1.53 -14.88
C THR A 137 15.97 -0.36 -13.91
N VAL A 138 14.77 -0.20 -13.36
CA VAL A 138 14.41 0.85 -12.40
C VAL A 138 13.68 0.19 -11.23
N ILE A 139 14.11 0.53 -10.01
CA ILE A 139 13.49 0.08 -8.77
C ILE A 139 13.06 1.32 -8.00
N LYS A 140 11.76 1.45 -7.73
CA LYS A 140 11.18 2.52 -6.93
C LYS A 140 10.56 1.95 -5.67
N VAL A 141 10.91 2.53 -4.54
CA VAL A 141 10.39 2.16 -3.22
C VAL A 141 9.42 3.22 -2.75
N GLN A 142 8.26 2.81 -2.26
CA GLN A 142 7.27 3.66 -1.63
C GLN A 142 7.10 3.25 -0.17
N LEU A 143 7.31 4.20 0.73
CA LEU A 143 7.10 4.02 2.17
C LEU A 143 5.60 4.05 2.50
N SER A 144 5.24 3.57 3.70
CA SER A 144 3.86 3.58 4.19
C SER A 144 3.27 4.99 4.34
N ASP A 145 4.12 6.02 4.49
CA ASP A 145 3.72 7.43 4.55
C ASP A 145 3.50 8.08 3.16
N GLY A 146 3.69 7.31 2.08
CA GLY A 146 3.50 7.74 0.70
C GLY A 146 4.74 8.33 0.03
N ARG A 147 5.85 8.57 0.75
CA ARG A 147 7.12 9.04 0.15
C ARG A 147 7.67 7.99 -0.81
N LYS A 148 8.27 8.47 -1.92
CA LYS A 148 8.84 7.63 -2.98
C LYS A 148 10.33 7.90 -3.14
N PHE A 149 11.09 6.85 -3.34
CA PHE A 149 12.54 6.89 -3.49
C PHE A 149 12.99 5.94 -4.60
N ASP A 150 14.06 6.30 -5.30
CA ASP A 150 14.76 5.36 -6.15
C ASP A 150 15.63 4.45 -5.30
N ALA A 151 15.78 3.20 -5.72
CA ALA A 151 16.63 2.22 -5.05
C ALA A 151 17.59 1.56 -6.04
N LYS A 152 18.73 1.10 -5.51
CA LYS A 152 19.74 0.36 -6.26
C LYS A 152 19.87 -1.06 -5.71
N MET A 153 20.15 -2.00 -6.60
CA MET A 153 20.45 -3.37 -6.22
C MET A 153 21.82 -3.43 -5.54
N VAL A 154 21.87 -3.99 -4.32
CA VAL A 154 23.12 -4.25 -3.58
C VAL A 154 23.60 -5.67 -3.86
N GLY A 155 22.67 -6.63 -3.84
CA GLY A 155 22.94 -8.03 -4.14
C GLY A 155 21.67 -8.86 -4.23
N LYS A 156 21.76 -10.04 -4.84
CA LYS A 156 20.65 -10.99 -4.96
C LYS A 156 21.14 -12.43 -4.89
N ASP A 157 20.34 -13.30 -4.29
CA ASP A 157 20.52 -14.75 -4.27
C ASP A 157 19.29 -15.44 -4.90
N PRO A 158 19.41 -15.91 -6.15
CA PRO A 158 18.32 -16.63 -6.82
C PRO A 158 17.95 -17.96 -6.16
N ARG A 159 18.83 -18.59 -5.38
CA ARG A 159 18.54 -19.90 -4.76
C ARG A 159 17.60 -19.78 -3.57
N SER A 160 17.80 -18.77 -2.73
CA SER A 160 16.92 -18.49 -1.60
C SER A 160 15.77 -17.55 -1.95
N ASP A 161 15.73 -17.05 -3.18
CA ASP A 161 14.81 -16.00 -3.65
C ASP A 161 14.86 -14.72 -2.80
N ILE A 162 16.06 -14.30 -2.37
CA ILE A 162 16.25 -13.09 -1.56
C ILE A 162 17.06 -12.05 -2.34
N ALA A 163 16.69 -10.79 -2.21
CA ALA A 163 17.48 -9.67 -2.70
C ALA A 163 17.59 -8.56 -1.65
N LEU A 164 18.71 -7.85 -1.73
CA LEU A 164 19.01 -6.67 -0.94
C LEU A 164 19.09 -5.46 -1.87
N ILE A 165 18.26 -4.46 -1.60
CA ILE A 165 18.27 -3.18 -2.29
C ILE A 165 18.59 -2.05 -1.30
N GLN A 166 19.09 -0.94 -1.81
CA GLN A 166 19.39 0.26 -1.02
C GLN A 166 18.57 1.44 -1.54
N ILE A 167 17.82 2.06 -0.64
CA ILE A 167 17.13 3.32 -0.90
C ILE A 167 18.17 4.44 -1.05
N GLN A 168 18.07 5.21 -2.13
CA GLN A 168 18.95 6.34 -2.39
C GLN A 168 18.48 7.56 -1.61
N ASN A 169 19.42 8.28 -0.98
CA ASN A 169 19.16 9.46 -0.15
C ASN A 169 18.10 9.22 0.94
N PRO A 170 18.30 8.24 1.85
CA PRO A 170 17.37 8.00 2.93
C PRO A 170 17.29 9.24 3.82
N LYS A 171 16.18 9.99 3.75
CA LYS A 171 15.95 11.11 4.66
C LYS A 171 15.62 10.52 6.03
N LYS A 172 16.49 10.81 7.00
CA LYS A 172 16.33 10.39 8.40
C LYS A 172 14.91 10.75 8.86
N PRO A 173 14.12 9.79 9.38
CA PRO A 173 12.88 10.12 10.05
C PRO A 173 13.22 10.95 11.29
N ASP A 174 12.50 12.05 11.50
CA ASP A 174 12.66 12.89 12.68
C ASP A 174 12.50 12.00 13.92
N ARG A 175 13.59 11.78 14.66
CA ARG A 175 13.53 11.02 15.91
C ARG A 175 12.92 11.94 16.95
N ASN A 176 11.68 11.67 17.32
CA ASN A 176 11.05 12.24 18.51
C ASN A 176 11.35 11.36 19.73
#